data_AF-A0A951LX44-F1
#
_entry.id   AF-A0A951LX44-F1
#
_cell.length_a   1.000
_cell.length_b   1.000
_cell.length_c   1.000
_cell.angle_alpha   90.00
_cell.angle_beta   90.00
_cell.angle_gamma   90.00
#
_symmetry.space_group_name_H-M   'P 1'
#
loop_
_entity.id
_entity.type
_entity.pdbx_description
1 polymer ?
#
loop_
_entity_poly.entity_id
_entity_poly.type
_entity_poly.pdbx_seq_one_letter_code
_entity_poly.pdbx_strand_id
1 'polypeptide(L)'
;MLRHIIYSLAFIFVMQATLRAQECHVVVQSEAEVANAGVPVIFTANAGCSEPIGKAEYQWVVSAGTITSGQGTHQITVDTAGLFLQEVTATVELKEPGAKSYGTATATVTIGGCGLSRKFDQYGELSFNDEKARLDNFAIELQNNPGAQGYIIAYGGRRGHHGEVDARLERIRNYLLNRRGLAPEFTVTLDGGYREEFTIELYIVPRGFDTPTPTPTVSPNEVEKSNETTDVL
;
A
#
# COMPACT_ATOMS: atom_id res chain seq x y z
N MET A 1 -83.65 46.61 -26.09
CA MET A 1 -82.27 46.73 -25.59
C MET A 1 -81.95 45.53 -24.72
N LEU A 2 -81.14 44.58 -25.19
CA LEU A 2 -80.08 43.90 -24.42
C LEU A 2 -79.44 42.82 -25.31
N ARG A 3 -78.25 43.10 -25.87
CA ARG A 3 -77.41 42.10 -26.54
C ARG A 3 -76.58 41.39 -25.46
N HIS A 4 -76.74 40.08 -25.32
CA HIS A 4 -75.88 39.27 -24.46
C HIS A 4 -74.58 38.94 -25.23
N ILE A 5 -73.46 39.46 -24.74
CA ILE A 5 -72.12 39.13 -25.23
C ILE A 5 -71.62 37.96 -24.38
N ILE A 6 -71.49 36.79 -24.99
CA ILE A 6 -70.85 35.62 -24.36
C ILE A 6 -69.35 35.76 -24.60
N TYR A 7 -68.58 36.10 -23.56
CA TYR A 7 -67.12 36.05 -23.59
C TYR A 7 -66.68 34.60 -23.37
N SER A 8 -66.14 33.97 -24.41
CA SER A 8 -65.48 32.67 -24.31
C SER A 8 -64.05 32.88 -23.84
N LEU A 9 -63.77 32.58 -22.56
CA LEU A 9 -62.42 32.53 -22.01
C LEU A 9 -61.75 31.22 -22.44
N ALA A 10 -60.97 31.26 -23.51
CA ALA A 10 -60.05 30.17 -23.84
C ALA A 10 -58.85 30.21 -22.87
N PHE A 11 -58.87 29.33 -21.86
CA PHE A 11 -57.72 29.11 -20.97
C PHE A 11 -56.67 28.30 -21.75
N ILE A 12 -55.65 28.98 -22.28
CA ILE A 12 -54.49 28.33 -22.90
C ILE A 12 -53.61 27.78 -21.77
N PHE A 13 -53.70 26.47 -21.53
CA PHE A 13 -52.76 25.76 -20.65
C PHE A 13 -51.44 25.60 -21.41
N VAL A 14 -50.51 26.53 -21.23
CA VAL A 14 -49.13 26.38 -21.71
C VAL A 14 -48.48 25.30 -20.86
N MET A 15 -48.40 24.09 -21.39
CA MET A 15 -47.62 23.01 -20.78
C MET A 15 -46.14 23.42 -20.89
N GLN A 16 -45.57 23.98 -19.81
CA GLN A 16 -44.14 24.22 -19.77
C GLN A 16 -43.43 22.86 -19.69
N ALA A 17 -42.71 22.49 -20.75
CA ALA A 17 -41.79 21.37 -20.72
C ALA A 17 -40.58 21.77 -19.87
N THR A 18 -40.50 21.27 -18.64
CA THR A 18 -39.31 21.42 -17.79
C THR A 18 -38.21 20.53 -18.36
N LEU A 19 -37.22 21.11 -19.05
CA LEU A 19 -35.97 20.41 -19.39
C LEU A 19 -35.23 20.09 -18.08
N ARG A 20 -35.39 18.86 -17.56
CA ARG A 20 -34.52 18.38 -16.48
C ARG A 20 -33.14 18.10 -17.07
N ALA A 21 -32.10 18.63 -16.44
CA ALA A 21 -30.75 18.20 -16.75
C ALA A 21 -30.63 16.73 -16.35
N GLN A 22 -30.09 15.90 -17.24
CA GLN A 22 -29.78 14.51 -16.94
C GLN A 22 -28.69 14.50 -15.85
N GLU A 23 -29.02 13.99 -14.68
CA GLU A 23 -28.08 13.86 -13.57
C GLU A 23 -27.66 12.39 -13.44
N CYS A 24 -26.35 12.14 -13.53
CA CYS A 24 -25.77 10.83 -13.33
C CYS A 24 -24.83 10.86 -12.14
N HIS A 25 -25.00 9.90 -11.24
CA HIS A 25 -24.05 9.61 -10.18
C HIS A 25 -23.13 8.49 -10.65
N VAL A 26 -21.86 8.83 -10.90
CA VAL A 26 -20.83 7.88 -11.31
C VAL A 26 -19.92 7.63 -10.12
N VAL A 27 -19.63 6.36 -9.84
CA VAL A 27 -18.64 5.94 -8.84
C VAL A 27 -17.69 4.93 -9.45
N VAL A 28 -16.43 4.96 -9.02
CA VAL A 28 -15.43 3.95 -9.39
C VAL A 28 -15.00 3.22 -8.12
N GLN A 29 -14.82 1.91 -8.24
CA GLN A 29 -14.28 1.05 -7.19
C GLN A 29 -13.17 0.19 -7.77
N SER A 30 -12.08 0.04 -7.02
CA SER A 30 -11.08 -1.01 -7.23
C SER A 30 -11.46 -2.24 -6.42
N GLU A 31 -11.01 -3.42 -6.86
CA GLU A 31 -11.23 -4.68 -6.11
C GLU A 31 -10.49 -4.71 -4.75
N ALA A 32 -9.44 -3.90 -4.61
CA ALA A 32 -8.69 -3.74 -3.38
C ALA A 32 -8.23 -2.29 -3.20
N GLU A 33 -8.04 -1.87 -1.95
CA GLU A 33 -7.40 -0.61 -1.59
C GLU A 33 -5.87 -0.69 -1.76
N VAL A 34 -5.31 -1.90 -1.62
CA VAL A 34 -3.89 -2.24 -1.82
C VAL A 34 -3.76 -3.46 -2.73
N ALA A 35 -2.93 -3.37 -3.76
CA ALA A 35 -2.62 -4.47 -4.69
C ALA A 35 -1.11 -4.68 -4.83
N ASN A 36 -0.65 -5.88 -5.18
CA ASN A 36 0.78 -6.13 -5.36
C ASN A 36 1.26 -5.68 -6.75
N ALA A 37 2.46 -5.11 -6.84
CA ALA A 37 3.07 -4.78 -8.12
C ALA A 37 3.15 -6.02 -9.04
N GLY A 38 2.73 -5.84 -10.29
CA GLY A 38 2.65 -6.92 -11.29
C GLY A 38 1.41 -7.80 -11.19
N VAL A 39 0.57 -7.60 -10.16
CA VAL A 39 -0.79 -8.14 -10.14
C VAL A 39 -1.72 -7.13 -10.82
N PRO A 40 -2.44 -7.51 -11.88
CA PRO A 40 -3.37 -6.61 -12.54
C PRO A 40 -4.45 -6.12 -11.59
N VAL A 41 -4.75 -4.82 -11.62
CA VAL A 41 -5.85 -4.23 -10.84
C VAL A 41 -7.05 -4.02 -11.74
N ILE A 42 -8.23 -4.37 -11.22
CA ILE A 42 -9.50 -4.16 -11.90
C ILE A 42 -10.20 -2.95 -11.27
N PHE A 43 -10.61 -2.01 -12.12
CA PHE A 43 -11.47 -0.89 -11.74
C PHE A 43 -12.83 -1.05 -12.40
N THR A 44 -13.89 -0.86 -11.61
CA THR A 44 -15.28 -0.96 -12.07
C THR A 44 -15.98 0.37 -11.83
N ALA A 45 -16.57 0.92 -12.89
CA ALA A 45 -17.43 2.09 -12.84
C ALA A 45 -18.89 1.64 -12.71
N ASN A 46 -19.60 2.21 -11.75
CA ASN A 46 -21.04 2.07 -11.61
C ASN A 46 -21.69 3.44 -11.80
N ALA A 47 -22.69 3.51 -12.68
CA ALA A 47 -23.40 4.75 -12.97
C ALA A 47 -24.90 4.56 -12.75
N GLY A 48 -25.48 5.42 -11.90
CA GLY A 48 -26.91 5.54 -11.70
C GLY A 48 -27.39 6.88 -12.27
N CYS A 49 -28.31 6.84 -13.22
CA CYS A 49 -28.77 8.03 -13.92
C CYS A 49 -30.29 8.20 -13.80
N SER A 50 -30.76 9.45 -13.79
CA SER A 50 -32.20 9.76 -13.68
C SER A 50 -33.04 9.25 -14.87
N GLU A 51 -32.43 9.20 -16.06
CA GLU A 51 -33.03 8.59 -17.26
C GLU A 51 -32.06 7.56 -17.89
N PRO A 52 -32.56 6.54 -18.62
CA PRO A 52 -31.71 5.58 -19.30
C PRO A 52 -30.78 6.25 -20.32
N ILE A 53 -29.47 6.03 -20.21
CA ILE A 53 -28.52 6.42 -21.25
C ILE A 53 -28.59 5.40 -22.38
N GLY A 54 -28.78 5.87 -23.62
CA GLY A 54 -28.93 4.97 -24.77
C GLY A 54 -27.65 4.21 -25.09
N LYS A 55 -26.55 4.94 -25.34
CA LYS A 55 -25.23 4.36 -25.62
C LYS A 55 -24.17 5.03 -24.76
N ALA A 56 -23.94 4.48 -23.57
CA ALA A 56 -22.87 4.92 -22.68
C ALA A 56 -21.48 4.58 -23.27
N GLU A 57 -20.57 5.55 -23.22
CA GLU A 57 -19.16 5.40 -23.54
C GLU A 57 -18.33 5.75 -22.30
N TYR A 58 -17.46 4.83 -21.88
CA TYR A 58 -16.59 5.00 -20.73
C TYR A 58 -15.18 5.34 -21.22
N GLN A 59 -14.72 6.57 -20.95
CA GLN A 59 -13.37 6.98 -21.30
C GLN A 59 -12.48 6.90 -20.06
N TRP A 60 -11.56 5.93 -20.06
CA TRP A 60 -10.64 5.70 -18.95
C TRP A 60 -9.27 6.32 -19.17
N VAL A 61 -8.71 6.87 -18.10
CA VAL A 61 -7.31 7.29 -17.99
C VAL A 61 -6.75 6.78 -16.66
N VAL A 62 -5.49 6.34 -16.67
CA VAL A 62 -4.77 5.92 -15.46
C VAL A 62 -3.58 6.84 -15.21
N SER A 63 -3.28 7.17 -13.95
CA SER A 63 -2.13 8.00 -13.58
C SER A 63 -0.78 7.29 -13.81
N ALA A 64 -0.78 5.96 -13.71
CA ALA A 64 0.38 5.10 -13.91
C ALA A 64 -0.07 3.69 -14.36
N GLY A 65 0.86 2.92 -14.94
CA GLY A 65 0.56 1.59 -15.49
C GLY A 65 -0.01 1.64 -16.90
N THR A 66 -0.51 0.49 -17.36
CA THR A 66 -1.09 0.36 -18.71
C THR A 66 -2.44 -0.33 -18.63
N ILE A 67 -3.47 0.24 -19.24
CA ILE A 67 -4.77 -0.44 -19.40
C ILE A 67 -4.57 -1.58 -20.40
N THR A 68 -4.70 -2.82 -19.95
CA THR A 68 -4.50 -4.02 -20.78
C THR A 68 -5.80 -4.52 -21.41
N SER A 69 -6.95 -4.19 -20.83
CA SER A 69 -8.27 -4.54 -21.39
C SER A 69 -9.38 -3.63 -20.87
N GLY A 70 -10.54 -3.65 -21.55
CA GLY A 70 -11.77 -3.04 -21.05
C GLY A 70 -11.99 -1.55 -21.38
N GLN A 71 -11.08 -0.91 -22.12
CA GLN A 71 -11.26 0.49 -22.56
C GLN A 71 -12.58 0.66 -23.32
N GLY A 72 -13.32 1.74 -23.05
CA GLY A 72 -14.66 1.95 -23.59
C GLY A 72 -15.78 1.25 -22.82
N THR A 73 -15.47 0.42 -21.82
CA THR A 73 -16.46 -0.37 -21.06
C THR A 73 -16.54 0.07 -19.60
N HIS A 74 -17.54 -0.42 -18.85
CA HIS A 74 -17.71 -0.10 -17.43
C HIS A 74 -16.61 -0.69 -16.51
N GLN A 75 -15.70 -1.50 -17.04
CA GLN A 75 -14.62 -2.11 -16.28
C GLN A 75 -13.31 -2.09 -17.07
N ILE A 76 -12.18 -1.84 -16.41
CA ILE A 76 -10.85 -1.94 -17.01
C ILE A 76 -9.93 -2.82 -16.17
N THR A 77 -8.96 -3.46 -16.83
CA THR A 77 -7.82 -4.11 -16.19
C THR A 77 -6.57 -3.28 -16.45
N VAL A 78 -5.79 -3.00 -15.39
CA VAL A 78 -4.58 -2.20 -15.43
C VAL A 78 -3.40 -3.06 -14.99
N ASP A 79 -2.37 -3.13 -15.84
CA ASP A 79 -1.07 -3.70 -15.47
C ASP A 79 -0.30 -2.72 -14.58
N THR A 80 0.19 -3.24 -13.46
CA THR A 80 0.88 -2.52 -12.40
C THR A 80 2.34 -2.94 -12.26
N ALA A 81 2.88 -3.70 -13.22
CA ALA A 81 4.28 -4.10 -13.24
C ALA A 81 5.21 -2.87 -13.14
N GLY A 82 6.17 -2.92 -12.21
CA GLY A 82 7.12 -1.82 -12.00
C GLY A 82 6.59 -0.65 -11.15
N LEU A 83 5.33 -0.66 -10.73
CA LEU A 83 4.72 0.44 -9.96
C LEU A 83 4.88 0.29 -8.44
N PHE A 84 6.00 -0.26 -7.98
CA PHE A 84 6.25 -0.52 -6.56
C PHE A 84 6.13 0.76 -5.72
N LEU A 85 5.32 0.70 -4.65
CA LEU A 85 5.07 1.81 -3.72
C LEU A 85 4.48 3.06 -4.37
N GLN A 86 3.83 2.91 -5.53
CA GLN A 86 3.14 4.00 -6.20
C GLN A 86 1.63 3.87 -6.02
N GLU A 87 0.94 4.99 -6.20
CA GLU A 87 -0.51 5.02 -6.29
C GLU A 87 -0.92 4.98 -7.77
N VAL A 88 -1.92 4.15 -8.07
CA VAL A 88 -2.58 4.13 -9.38
C VAL A 88 -3.98 4.69 -9.21
N THR A 89 -4.23 5.84 -9.81
CA THR A 89 -5.55 6.47 -9.87
C THR A 89 -6.16 6.21 -11.23
N ALA A 90 -7.28 5.50 -11.27
CA ALA A 90 -8.11 5.37 -12.45
C ALA A 90 -9.18 6.46 -12.44
N THR A 91 -9.27 7.22 -13.53
CA THR A 91 -10.31 8.21 -13.77
C THR A 91 -11.19 7.73 -14.92
N VAL A 92 -12.50 7.71 -14.71
CA VAL A 92 -13.48 7.43 -15.75
C VAL A 92 -14.31 8.67 -16.02
N GLU A 93 -14.54 8.93 -17.30
CA GLU A 93 -15.57 9.86 -17.76
C GLU A 93 -16.67 9.08 -18.47
N LEU A 94 -17.92 9.27 -18.02
CA LEU A 94 -19.10 8.73 -18.66
C LEU A 94 -19.67 9.76 -19.64
N LYS A 95 -19.76 9.41 -20.92
CA LYS A 95 -20.28 10.30 -21.96
C LYS A 95 -21.17 9.55 -22.94
N GLU A 96 -21.95 10.30 -23.71
CA GLU A 96 -22.62 9.78 -24.91
C GLU A 96 -21.78 10.11 -26.16
N PRO A 97 -21.78 9.25 -27.20
CA PRO A 97 -21.07 9.51 -28.44
C PRO A 97 -21.46 10.84 -29.08
N GLY A 98 -20.51 11.78 -29.16
CA GLY A 98 -20.73 13.11 -29.73
C GLY A 98 -21.57 14.06 -28.86
N ALA A 99 -21.83 13.71 -27.59
CA ALA A 99 -22.70 14.47 -26.69
C ALA A 99 -22.01 14.89 -25.38
N LYS A 100 -22.81 15.43 -24.45
CA LYS A 100 -22.37 15.97 -23.14
C LYS A 100 -21.80 14.87 -22.23
N SER A 101 -20.80 15.25 -21.44
CA SER A 101 -20.31 14.47 -20.31
C SER A 101 -21.38 14.37 -19.23
N TYR A 102 -21.60 13.18 -18.69
CA TYR A 102 -22.55 12.91 -17.61
C TYR A 102 -21.90 12.96 -16.23
N GLY A 103 -20.58 12.86 -16.17
CA GLY A 103 -19.83 12.91 -14.93
C GLY A 103 -18.50 12.18 -15.02
N THR A 104 -17.65 12.48 -14.05
CA THR A 104 -16.35 11.84 -13.86
C THR A 104 -16.28 11.24 -12.47
N ALA A 105 -15.59 10.11 -12.34
CA ALA A 105 -15.31 9.51 -11.06
C ALA A 105 -13.90 8.91 -11.04
N THR A 106 -13.35 8.78 -9.84
CA THR A 106 -11.98 8.31 -9.64
C THR A 106 -11.92 7.29 -8.52
N ALA A 107 -11.00 6.35 -8.63
CA ALA A 107 -10.56 5.51 -7.52
C ALA A 107 -9.05 5.37 -7.55
N THR A 108 -8.46 5.24 -6.36
CA THR A 108 -7.01 5.07 -6.19
C THR A 108 -6.75 3.74 -5.49
N VAL A 109 -5.76 3.01 -5.99
CA VAL A 109 -5.20 1.84 -5.33
C VAL A 109 -3.73 2.11 -4.99
N THR A 110 -3.29 1.66 -3.82
CA THR A 110 -1.87 1.65 -3.48
C THR A 110 -1.24 0.36 -4.01
N ILE A 111 -0.16 0.46 -4.77
CA ILE A 111 0.57 -0.70 -5.25
C ILE A 111 1.66 -1.07 -4.26
N GLY A 112 1.39 -2.08 -3.44
CA GLY A 112 2.31 -2.71 -2.52
C GLY A 112 3.47 -3.43 -3.23
N GLY A 113 4.55 -3.65 -2.48
CA GLY A 113 5.69 -4.45 -2.95
C GLY A 113 5.31 -5.92 -3.13
N CYS A 114 5.89 -6.58 -4.14
CA CYS A 114 5.67 -8.00 -4.37
C CYS A 114 6.33 -8.83 -3.25
N GLY A 115 5.56 -9.39 -2.32
CA GLY A 115 6.02 -10.38 -1.35
C GLY A 115 5.03 -10.61 -0.20
N LEU A 116 5.01 -11.81 0.37
CA LEU A 116 4.53 -11.98 1.75
C LEU A 116 5.67 -11.60 2.69
N SER A 117 5.33 -11.05 3.86
CA SER A 117 6.28 -10.88 4.96
C SER A 117 6.99 -12.21 5.23
N ARG A 118 8.33 -12.23 5.16
CA ARG A 118 9.10 -13.47 5.31
C ARG A 118 10.34 -13.27 6.17
N LYS A 119 10.67 -14.30 6.94
CA LYS A 119 11.99 -14.43 7.56
C LYS A 119 13.02 -14.68 6.47
N PHE A 120 13.98 -13.78 6.34
CA PHE A 120 15.08 -13.88 5.39
C PHE A 120 16.19 -14.77 5.93
N ASP A 121 16.60 -14.53 7.18
CA ASP A 121 17.69 -15.26 7.82
C ASP A 121 17.55 -15.25 9.34
N GLN A 122 18.26 -16.17 10.00
CA GLN A 122 18.41 -16.23 11.44
C GLN A 122 19.80 -16.75 11.79
N TYR A 123 20.47 -16.10 12.73
CA TYR A 123 21.78 -16.54 13.22
C TYR A 123 21.98 -16.16 14.68
N GLY A 124 22.86 -16.89 15.37
CA GLY A 124 23.28 -16.60 16.74
C GLY A 124 24.56 -15.78 16.77
N GLU A 125 25.47 -16.09 17.70
CA GLU A 125 26.79 -15.47 17.69
C GLU A 125 27.59 -15.86 16.44
N LEU A 126 28.16 -14.84 15.78
CA LEU A 126 28.96 -14.98 14.57
C LEU A 126 30.18 -14.06 14.64
N SER A 127 31.22 -14.43 13.89
CA SER A 127 32.34 -13.50 13.65
C SER A 127 31.84 -12.26 12.89
N PHE A 128 32.48 -11.12 13.10
CA PHE A 128 32.13 -9.88 12.39
C PHE A 128 32.15 -10.04 10.86
N ASN A 129 33.01 -10.91 10.32
CA ASN A 129 33.11 -11.10 8.87
C ASN A 129 31.95 -11.95 8.34
N ASP A 130 31.55 -12.99 9.07
CA ASP A 130 30.42 -13.84 8.67
C ASP A 130 29.10 -13.08 8.77
N GLU A 131 28.93 -12.27 9.82
CA GLU A 131 27.75 -11.42 9.96
C GLU A 131 27.67 -10.38 8.84
N LYS A 132 28.80 -9.77 8.43
CA LYS A 132 28.83 -8.88 7.25
C LYS A 132 28.37 -9.60 5.99
N ALA A 133 28.85 -10.82 5.73
CA ALA A 133 28.43 -11.59 4.55
C ALA A 133 26.91 -11.86 4.55
N ARG A 134 26.32 -12.13 5.72
CA ARG A 134 24.87 -12.31 5.89
C ARG A 134 24.10 -11.01 5.62
N LEU A 135 24.59 -9.90 6.16
CA LEU A 135 24.02 -8.56 5.95
C LEU A 135 24.18 -8.07 4.50
N ASP A 136 25.20 -8.53 3.80
CA ASP A 136 25.40 -8.23 2.38
C ASP A 136 24.30 -8.86 1.53
N ASN A 137 24.00 -10.14 1.77
CA ASN A 137 22.90 -10.84 1.10
C ASN A 137 21.55 -10.19 1.44
N PHE A 138 21.37 -9.76 2.70
CA PHE A 138 20.18 -9.05 3.12
C PHE A 138 20.02 -7.70 2.41
N ALA A 139 21.10 -6.93 2.28
CA ALA A 139 21.09 -5.66 1.57
C ALA A 139 20.78 -5.82 0.06
N ILE A 140 21.37 -6.83 -0.59
CA ILE A 140 21.07 -7.17 -2.00
C ILE A 140 19.58 -7.46 -2.16
N GLU A 141 19.02 -8.26 -1.25
CA GLU A 141 17.61 -8.62 -1.33
C GLU A 141 16.68 -7.42 -1.12
N LEU A 142 17.01 -6.50 -0.21
CA LEU A 142 16.26 -5.25 -0.04
C LEU A 142 16.38 -4.33 -1.27
N GLN A 143 17.53 -4.29 -1.93
CA GLN A 143 17.72 -3.52 -3.16
C GLN A 143 16.90 -4.08 -4.34
N ASN A 144 16.77 -5.41 -4.42
CA ASN A 144 15.93 -6.08 -5.42
C ASN A 144 14.42 -5.92 -5.14
N ASN A 145 14.06 -5.52 -3.92
CA ASN A 145 12.68 -5.35 -3.47
C ASN A 145 12.46 -3.91 -2.93
N PRO A 146 12.43 -2.88 -3.79
CA PRO A 146 12.33 -1.48 -3.36
C PRO A 146 11.05 -1.13 -2.61
N GLY A 147 10.06 -2.04 -2.62
CA GLY A 147 8.82 -1.96 -1.84
C GLY A 147 8.86 -2.53 -0.42
N ALA A 148 10.00 -3.08 -0.01
CA ALA A 148 10.14 -3.75 1.28
C ALA A 148 11.01 -2.98 2.26
N GLN A 149 10.75 -3.22 3.55
CA GLN A 149 11.60 -2.81 4.66
C GLN A 149 12.30 -4.04 5.25
N GLY A 150 13.54 -3.87 5.63
CA GLY A 150 14.30 -4.83 6.40
C GLY A 150 14.01 -4.68 7.89
N TYR A 151 13.43 -5.70 8.52
CA TYR A 151 13.28 -5.75 9.96
C TYR A 151 14.40 -6.59 10.57
N ILE A 152 15.09 -6.04 11.56
CA ILE A 152 16.20 -6.67 12.27
C ILE A 152 15.76 -6.79 13.72
N ILE A 153 15.52 -8.01 14.19
CA ILE A 153 15.16 -8.28 15.58
C ILE A 153 16.35 -8.93 16.26
N ALA A 154 16.80 -8.35 17.36
CA ALA A 154 17.89 -8.91 18.16
C ALA A 154 17.36 -9.37 19.52
N TYR A 155 17.71 -10.58 19.91
CA TYR A 155 17.38 -11.18 21.20
C TYR A 155 18.65 -11.40 21.98
N GLY A 156 18.69 -10.92 23.23
CA GLY A 156 19.78 -11.22 24.16
C GLY A 156 19.74 -12.69 24.59
N GLY A 157 20.90 -13.29 24.86
CA GLY A 157 20.96 -14.62 25.47
C GLY A 157 20.60 -14.60 26.97
N ARG A 158 20.28 -15.76 27.54
CA ARG A 158 20.02 -15.93 28.98
C ARG A 158 21.23 -15.47 29.80
N ARG A 159 22.43 -15.74 29.27
CA ARG A 159 23.72 -15.23 29.75
C ARG A 159 24.24 -14.25 28.71
N GLY A 160 24.46 -13.01 29.11
CA GLY A 160 24.88 -11.97 28.17
C GLY A 160 25.42 -10.74 28.87
N HIS A 161 25.81 -9.76 28.05
CA HIS A 161 26.31 -8.48 28.55
C HIS A 161 25.20 -7.43 28.58
N HIS A 162 25.31 -6.49 29.51
CA HIS A 162 24.41 -5.35 29.54
C HIS A 162 24.57 -4.51 28.27
N GLY A 163 23.46 -4.19 27.59
CA GLY A 163 23.48 -3.37 26.36
C GLY A 163 23.97 -4.11 25.10
N GLU A 164 24.17 -5.43 25.16
CA GLU A 164 24.64 -6.23 24.02
C GLU A 164 23.72 -6.14 22.79
N VAL A 165 22.40 -6.17 23.02
CA VAL A 165 21.38 -6.07 21.98
C VAL A 165 21.44 -4.70 21.30
N ASP A 166 21.43 -3.62 22.06
CA ASP A 166 21.50 -2.25 21.54
C ASP A 166 22.78 -2.04 20.73
N ALA A 167 23.94 -2.42 21.29
CA ALA A 167 25.22 -2.31 20.61
C ALA A 167 25.25 -3.13 19.31
N ARG A 168 24.63 -4.32 19.30
CA ARG A 168 24.54 -5.14 18.08
C ARG A 168 23.63 -4.50 17.03
N LEU A 169 22.45 -4.04 17.41
CA LEU A 169 21.49 -3.41 16.50
C LEU A 169 22.07 -2.13 15.87
N GLU A 170 22.74 -1.28 16.66
CA GLU A 170 23.42 -0.10 16.16
C GLU A 170 24.51 -0.45 15.16
N ARG A 171 25.31 -1.49 15.45
CA ARG A 171 26.39 -1.93 14.55
C ARG A 171 25.86 -2.49 13.24
N ILE A 172 24.81 -3.30 13.28
CA ILE A 172 24.13 -3.83 12.09
C ILE A 172 23.57 -2.67 11.26
N ARG A 173 22.83 -1.76 11.91
CA ARG A 173 22.24 -0.58 11.26
C ARG A 173 23.33 0.28 10.59
N ASN A 174 24.41 0.59 11.31
CA ASN A 174 25.53 1.36 10.78
C ASN A 174 26.20 0.69 9.58
N TYR A 175 26.33 -0.65 9.58
CA TYR A 175 26.86 -1.37 8.43
C TYR A 175 25.94 -1.25 7.21
N LEU A 176 24.64 -1.49 7.38
CA LEU A 176 23.66 -1.43 6.30
C LEU A 176 23.53 -0.01 5.70
N LEU A 177 23.50 1.02 6.54
CA LEU A 177 23.37 2.40 6.08
C LEU A 177 24.68 2.92 5.48
N ASN A 178 25.79 2.83 6.21
CA ASN A 178 27.03 3.51 5.83
C ASN A 178 27.89 2.70 4.83
N ARG A 179 27.81 1.36 4.87
CA ARG A 179 28.63 0.50 4.00
C ARG A 179 27.87 -0.03 2.79
N ARG A 180 26.58 -0.33 2.94
CA ARG A 180 25.72 -0.82 1.84
C ARG A 180 24.85 0.27 1.21
N GLY A 181 24.80 1.47 1.81
CA GLY A 181 24.11 2.62 1.23
C GLY A 181 22.58 2.49 1.28
N LEU A 182 22.03 1.66 2.18
CA LEU A 182 20.59 1.64 2.39
C LEU A 182 20.16 2.95 3.05
N ALA A 183 19.04 3.52 2.61
CA ALA A 183 18.50 4.70 3.26
C ALA A 183 17.81 4.31 4.60
N PRO A 184 17.83 5.19 5.62
CA PRO A 184 17.34 4.87 6.97
C PRO A 184 15.90 4.33 7.02
N GLU A 185 15.04 4.75 6.11
CA GLU A 185 13.64 4.37 5.98
C GLU A 185 13.42 2.91 5.54
N PHE A 186 14.46 2.24 5.03
CA PHE A 186 14.39 0.84 4.61
C PHE A 186 14.80 -0.15 5.70
N THR A 187 15.18 0.31 6.89
CA THR A 187 15.62 -0.58 7.99
C THR A 187 14.95 -0.22 9.33
N VAL A 188 14.35 -1.23 9.96
CA VAL A 188 13.74 -1.14 11.29
C VAL A 188 14.46 -2.10 12.22
N THR A 189 14.93 -1.60 13.36
CA THR A 189 15.59 -2.40 14.41
C THR A 189 14.64 -2.55 15.58
N LEU A 190 14.47 -3.77 16.09
CA LEU A 190 13.63 -4.09 17.24
C LEU A 190 14.43 -4.85 18.29
N ASP A 191 14.32 -4.44 19.55
CA ASP A 191 14.72 -5.28 20.68
C ASP A 191 13.67 -6.38 20.85
N GLY A 192 14.12 -7.63 20.71
CA GLY A 192 13.29 -8.81 20.80
C GLY A 192 13.07 -9.34 22.21
N GLY A 193 13.74 -8.77 23.21
CA GLY A 193 13.84 -9.32 24.56
C GLY A 193 14.91 -10.41 24.64
N TYR A 194 14.63 -11.46 25.41
CA TYR A 194 15.62 -12.50 25.72
C TYR A 194 15.19 -13.88 25.20
N ARG A 195 16.18 -14.66 24.76
CA ARG A 195 16.08 -16.09 24.44
C ARG A 195 17.17 -16.85 25.19
N GLU A 196 17.17 -18.17 25.06
CA GLU A 196 18.23 -19.00 25.66
C GLU A 196 19.62 -18.57 25.19
N GLU A 197 19.77 -18.37 23.87
CA GLU A 197 21.01 -17.94 23.23
C GLU A 197 20.78 -16.63 22.47
N PHE A 198 21.85 -15.83 22.34
CA PHE A 198 21.84 -14.63 21.51
C PHE A 198 21.38 -14.97 20.09
N THR A 199 20.43 -14.19 19.55
CA THR A 199 19.85 -14.46 18.23
C THR A 199 19.55 -13.16 17.48
N ILE A 200 19.89 -13.10 16.20
CA ILE A 200 19.38 -12.12 15.24
C ILE A 200 18.41 -12.80 14.29
N GLU A 201 17.30 -12.12 14.01
CA GLU A 201 16.37 -12.47 12.95
C GLU A 201 16.29 -11.33 11.94
N LEU A 202 16.43 -11.67 10.67
CA LEU A 202 16.28 -10.73 9.55
C LEU A 202 14.99 -11.05 8.82
N TYR A 203 14.16 -10.05 8.58
CA TYR A 203 12.89 -10.16 7.88
C TYR A 203 12.84 -9.16 6.73
N ILE A 204 12.13 -9.55 5.67
CA ILE A 204 11.79 -8.67 4.55
C ILE A 204 10.28 -8.53 4.58
N VAL A 205 9.84 -7.28 4.76
CA VAL A 205 8.44 -6.96 4.98
C VAL A 205 8.02 -5.91 3.98
N PRO A 206 7.18 -6.26 3.00
CA PRO A 206 6.59 -5.27 2.11
C PRO A 206 5.73 -4.26 2.91
N ARG A 207 5.72 -3.00 2.48
CA ARG A 207 4.91 -1.97 3.16
C ARG A 207 3.42 -2.36 3.13
N GLY A 208 2.73 -2.14 4.24
CA GLY A 208 1.30 -2.46 4.39
C GLY A 208 1.00 -3.90 4.83
N PHE A 209 2.02 -4.72 5.07
CA PHE A 209 1.87 -6.08 5.61
C PHE A 209 2.17 -6.17 7.10
N ASP A 210 1.77 -7.28 7.71
CA ASP A 210 2.06 -7.59 9.10
C ASP A 210 3.58 -7.59 9.36
N THR A 211 3.96 -6.76 10.32
CA THR A 211 5.33 -6.65 10.80
C THR A 211 5.66 -7.82 11.72
N PRO A 212 6.90 -8.31 11.73
CA PRO A 212 7.28 -9.40 12.62
C PRO A 212 7.14 -8.97 14.08
N THR A 213 6.45 -9.80 14.87
CA THR A 213 6.34 -9.63 16.32
C THR A 213 7.50 -10.34 17.01
N PRO A 214 8.22 -9.69 17.92
CA PRO A 214 9.20 -10.34 18.77
C PRO A 214 8.66 -11.58 19.50
N THR A 215 9.46 -12.63 19.55
CA THR A 215 9.14 -13.90 20.23
C THR A 215 10.23 -14.27 21.24
N PRO A 216 10.29 -13.56 22.39
CA PRO A 216 11.21 -13.92 23.47
C PRO A 216 10.81 -15.25 24.09
N THR A 217 11.80 -15.99 24.60
CA THR A 217 11.60 -17.27 25.30
C THR A 217 12.08 -17.25 26.74
N VAL A 218 12.80 -16.19 27.14
CA VAL A 218 13.34 -16.02 28.50
C VAL A 218 12.77 -14.73 29.09
N SER A 219 12.30 -14.81 30.33
CA SER A 219 11.84 -13.64 31.08
C SER A 219 13.02 -12.74 31.46
N PRO A 220 12.90 -11.40 31.39
CA PRO A 220 13.96 -10.48 31.82
C PRO A 220 14.47 -10.73 33.26
N ASN A 221 13.63 -11.26 34.14
CA ASN A 221 14.00 -11.57 35.54
C ASN A 221 14.86 -12.83 35.67
N GLU A 222 14.96 -13.66 34.63
CA GLU A 222 15.76 -14.89 34.59
C GLU A 222 17.12 -14.70 33.92
N VAL A 223 17.43 -13.49 33.46
CA VAL A 223 18.66 -13.17 32.75
C VAL A 223 19.83 -13.04 33.74
N GLU A 224 20.87 -13.83 33.50
CA GLU A 224 22.12 -13.78 34.24
C GLU A 224 23.02 -12.72 33.58
N LYS A 225 22.94 -11.46 34.07
CA LYS A 225 23.81 -10.38 33.59
C LYS A 225 25.23 -10.62 34.11
N SER A 226 26.20 -10.66 33.19
CA SER A 226 27.61 -10.60 33.61
C SER A 226 27.89 -9.23 34.23
N ASN A 227 28.23 -9.20 35.53
CA ASN A 227 28.69 -7.98 36.17
C ASN A 227 30.08 -7.64 35.61
N GLU A 228 30.24 -6.41 35.13
CA GLU A 228 31.55 -5.80 34.90
C GLU A 228 32.32 -5.90 36.23
N THR A 229 33.33 -6.77 36.26
CA THR A 229 34.16 -6.92 37.46
C THR A 229 34.93 -5.62 37.62
N THR A 230 34.57 -4.86 38.65
CA THR A 230 35.39 -3.78 39.16
C THR A 230 36.70 -4.38 39.65
N ASP A 231 37.68 -4.51 38.77
CA ASP A 231 39.08 -4.65 39.18
C ASP A 231 39.51 -3.31 39.75
N VAL A 232 39.33 -3.19 41.07
CA VAL A 232 39.88 -2.12 41.90
C VAL A 232 41.19 -2.63 42.48
N LEU A 233 42.27 -2.00 41.98
CA LEU A 233 43.65 -1.93 42.48
C LEU A 233 44.60 -3.11 42.18
#